data_AF-A0A352RWJ7-F1
#
_entry.id   AF-A0A352RWJ7-F1
#
_cell.length_a   1.000
_cell.length_b   1.000
_cell.length_c   1.000
_cell.angle_alpha   90.00
_cell.angle_beta   90.00
_cell.angle_gamma   90.00
#
_symmetry.space_group_name_H-M   'P 1'
#
loop_
_entity.id
_entity.type
_entity.pdbx_description
1 polymer ?
#
loop_
_entity_poly.entity_id
_entity_poly.type
_entity_poly.pdbx_seq_one_letter_code
_entity_poly.pdbx_strand_id
1 'polypeptide(L)'
;MTSTKVLDYFASLVADDDAIPLTETALAIAQDAYPDLDLQAELAALDVLALRLKRRIAEGTAAIQRLRLLNHFFYRDLGFGPNANDYYDPDNSYLNVVLKQRRGIPISLAVLYMEL
;
A
#
# COMPACT_ATOMS: atom_id res chain seq x y z
N MET A 1 13.39 29.03 -4.96
CA MET A 1 14.14 27.90 -5.58
C MET A 1 13.97 26.69 -4.68
N THR A 2 12.89 25.89 -4.80
CA THR A 2 12.75 24.63 -4.04
C THR A 2 11.49 23.88 -4.52
N SER A 3 11.52 23.35 -5.74
CA SER A 3 10.46 22.44 -6.22
C SER A 3 11.01 21.12 -6.78
N THR A 4 12.34 21.00 -6.92
CA THR A 4 12.96 19.86 -7.58
C THR A 4 13.13 18.64 -6.68
N LYS A 5 12.97 18.76 -5.34
CA LYS A 5 13.45 17.72 -4.41
C LYS A 5 12.46 16.65 -3.96
N VAL A 6 11.15 16.91 -4.01
CA VAL A 6 10.17 16.04 -3.34
C VAL A 6 10.04 14.69 -4.03
N LEU A 7 10.20 14.66 -5.36
CA LEU A 7 10.09 13.44 -6.16
C LEU A 7 11.45 12.88 -6.61
N ASP A 8 12.58 13.41 -6.13
CA ASP A 8 13.90 12.87 -6.47
C ASP A 8 14.02 11.39 -6.08
N TYR A 9 13.43 11.03 -4.94
CA TYR A 9 13.40 9.65 -4.48
C TYR A 9 12.50 8.78 -5.37
N PHE A 10 11.28 9.23 -5.67
CA PHE A 10 10.41 8.55 -6.65
C PHE A 10 11.11 8.36 -7.99
N ALA A 11 11.76 9.41 -8.51
CA ALA A 11 12.52 9.36 -9.76
C ALA A 11 13.65 8.31 -9.71
N SER A 12 14.31 8.14 -8.56
CA SER A 12 15.31 7.10 -8.38
C SER A 12 14.73 5.68 -8.38
N LEU A 13 13.51 5.49 -7.87
CA LEU A 13 12.83 4.19 -7.82
C LEU A 13 12.29 3.75 -9.19
N VAL A 14 11.97 4.70 -10.06
CA VAL A 14 11.49 4.43 -11.43
C VAL A 14 12.57 4.58 -12.50
N ALA A 15 13.83 4.76 -12.08
CA ALA A 15 14.95 4.90 -13.03
C ALA A 15 15.26 3.60 -13.79
N ASP A 16 14.87 2.46 -13.24
CA ASP A 16 14.97 1.13 -13.83
C ASP A 16 13.57 0.52 -13.99
N ASP A 17 13.09 0.47 -15.24
CA ASP A 17 11.75 -0.03 -15.57
C ASP A 17 11.60 -1.53 -15.30
N ASP A 18 12.69 -2.30 -15.27
CA ASP A 18 12.65 -3.77 -15.11
C ASP A 18 12.53 -4.21 -13.65
N ALA A 19 12.74 -3.30 -12.68
CA ALA A 19 12.88 -3.64 -11.27
C ALA A 19 12.19 -2.67 -10.30
N ILE A 20 11.05 -2.09 -10.69
CA ILE A 20 10.33 -1.11 -9.86
C ILE A 20 9.81 -1.75 -8.56
N PRO A 21 10.22 -1.26 -7.36
CA PRO A 21 9.66 -1.67 -6.08
C PRO A 21 8.23 -1.10 -5.91
N LEU A 22 7.24 -1.74 -6.54
CA LEU A 22 5.89 -1.20 -6.75
C LEU A 22 5.28 -0.49 -5.54
N THR A 23 5.27 -1.13 -4.37
CA THR A 23 4.65 -0.59 -3.16
C THR A 23 5.38 0.62 -2.62
N GLU A 24 6.71 0.57 -2.56
CA GLU A 24 7.55 1.70 -2.12
C GLU A 24 7.46 2.87 -3.11
N THR A 25 7.49 2.59 -4.41
CA THR A 25 7.31 3.58 -5.48
C THR A 25 5.94 4.25 -5.40
N ALA A 26 4.87 3.48 -5.23
CA ALA A 26 3.51 4.01 -5.09
C ALA A 26 3.34 4.84 -3.81
N LEU A 27 3.99 4.43 -2.71
CA LEU A 27 3.98 5.17 -1.45
C LEU A 27 4.76 6.49 -1.57
N ALA A 28 5.89 6.49 -2.30
CA ALA A 28 6.70 7.69 -2.53
C ALA A 28 5.95 8.82 -3.28
N ILE A 29 4.93 8.48 -4.09
CA ILE A 29 4.05 9.48 -4.73
C ILE A 29 3.40 10.40 -3.69
N ALA A 30 3.07 9.89 -2.50
CA ALA A 30 2.44 10.67 -1.45
C ALA A 30 3.31 11.81 -0.91
N GLN A 31 4.63 11.79 -1.13
CA GLN A 31 5.51 12.87 -0.69
C GLN A 31 5.18 14.21 -1.36
N ASP A 32 4.58 14.20 -2.56
CA ASP A 32 4.09 15.41 -3.25
C ASP A 32 3.07 16.19 -2.40
N ALA A 33 2.14 15.47 -1.75
CA ALA A 33 1.12 16.04 -0.87
C ALA A 33 1.55 16.07 0.61
N TYR A 34 2.44 15.16 1.01
CA TYR A 34 2.90 14.93 2.38
C TYR A 34 4.45 14.96 2.46
N PRO A 35 5.10 16.14 2.39
CA PRO A 35 6.56 16.23 2.27
C PRO A 35 7.34 15.62 3.44
N ASP A 36 6.74 15.59 4.63
CA ASP A 36 7.35 15.05 5.85
C ASP A 36 7.02 13.56 6.08
N LEU A 37 6.46 12.87 5.08
CA LEU A 37 6.08 11.46 5.18
C LEU A 37 7.31 10.57 5.42
N ASP A 38 7.26 9.81 6.51
CA ASP A 38 8.23 8.75 6.82
C ASP A 38 7.85 7.46 6.07
N LEU A 39 8.41 7.28 4.88
CA LEU A 39 8.17 6.10 4.04
C LEU A 39 8.53 4.79 4.73
N GLN A 40 9.62 4.78 5.50
CA GLN A 40 10.12 3.56 6.14
C GLN A 40 9.19 3.12 7.27
N ALA A 41 8.60 4.07 8.00
CA ALA A 41 7.58 3.76 9.01
C ALA A 41 6.32 3.14 8.40
N GLU A 42 5.85 3.65 7.26
CA GLU A 42 4.67 3.11 6.57
C GLU A 42 4.94 1.72 5.96
N LEU A 43 6.12 1.50 5.35
CA LEU A 43 6.55 0.19 4.86
C LEU A 43 6.65 -0.82 6.01
N ALA A 44 7.25 -0.44 7.13
CA ALA A 44 7.33 -1.30 8.32
C ALA A 44 5.93 -1.63 8.88
N ALA A 45 4.98 -0.70 8.82
CA ALA A 45 3.60 -0.97 9.21
C ALA A 45 2.94 -2.01 8.29
N LEU A 46 3.26 -2.01 6.99
CA LEU A 46 2.77 -2.99 6.03
C LEU A 46 3.42 -4.37 6.23
N ASP A 47 4.72 -4.43 6.51
CA ASP A 47 5.43 -5.66 6.90
C ASP A 47 4.79 -6.34 8.12
N VAL A 48 4.39 -5.54 9.12
CA VAL A 48 3.68 -6.06 10.29
C VAL A 48 2.36 -6.72 9.89
N LEU A 49 1.64 -6.19 8.90
CA LEU A 49 0.41 -6.81 8.38
C LEU A 49 0.71 -8.10 7.61
N ALA A 50 1.73 -8.09 6.74
CA ALA A 50 2.17 -9.27 6.00
C ALA A 50 2.58 -10.41 6.96
N LEU A 51 3.36 -10.10 8.00
CA LEU A 51 3.75 -11.07 9.03
C LEU A 51 2.56 -11.59 9.85
N ARG A 52 1.54 -10.76 10.09
CA ARG A 52 0.29 -11.21 10.73
C ARG A 52 -0.48 -12.17 9.84
N LEU A 53 -0.55 -11.92 8.54
CA LEU A 53 -1.19 -12.83 7.58
C LEU A 53 -0.41 -14.13 7.45
N LYS A 54 0.91 -14.06 7.27
CA LYS A 54 1.80 -15.23 7.14
C LYS A 54 1.67 -16.19 8.31
N ARG A 55 1.55 -15.69 9.54
CA ARG A 55 1.33 -16.52 10.74
C ARG A 55 -0.01 -17.28 10.76
N ARG A 56 -0.99 -16.85 9.96
CA ARG A 56 -2.31 -17.51 9.84
C ARG A 56 -2.33 -18.57 8.74
N ILE A 57 -1.33 -18.57 7.86
CA ILE A 57 -1.23 -19.49 6.74
C ILE A 57 -0.27 -20.62 7.16
N ALA A 58 -0.83 -21.81 7.40
CA ALA A 58 -0.03 -22.98 7.69
C ALA A 58 0.83 -23.38 6.47
N GLU A 59 1.98 -24.00 6.73
CA GLU A 59 2.77 -24.63 5.68
C GLU A 59 1.93 -25.67 4.92
N GLY A 60 2.06 -25.71 3.60
CA GLY A 60 1.27 -26.61 2.74
C GLY A 60 -0.18 -26.16 2.46
N THR A 61 -0.64 -25.01 2.97
CA THR A 61 -1.96 -24.46 2.61
C THR A 61 -2.09 -24.27 1.10
N ALA A 62 -3.14 -24.85 0.50
CA ALA A 62 -3.36 -24.77 -0.94
C ALA A 62 -3.56 -23.32 -1.41
N ALA A 63 -3.13 -23.00 -2.64
CA ALA A 63 -3.17 -21.63 -3.17
C ALA A 63 -4.56 -20.97 -3.08
N ILE A 64 -5.63 -21.70 -3.40
CA ILE A 64 -7.00 -21.18 -3.29
C ILE A 64 -7.42 -20.87 -1.85
N GLN A 65 -6.91 -21.63 -0.88
CA GLN A 65 -7.16 -21.37 0.54
C GLN A 65 -6.37 -20.15 1.01
N ARG A 66 -5.12 -19.98 0.55
CA ARG A 66 -4.32 -18.77 0.81
C ARG A 66 -5.05 -17.52 0.30
N LEU A 67 -5.59 -17.56 -0.92
CA LEU A 67 -6.36 -16.46 -1.49
C LEU A 67 -7.62 -16.14 -0.67
N ARG A 68 -8.34 -17.17 -0.20
CA ARG A 68 -9.50 -16.98 0.68
C ARG A 68 -9.12 -16.34 2.01
N LEU A 69 -8.00 -16.77 2.61
CA LEU A 69 -7.47 -16.18 3.83
C LEU A 69 -7.05 -14.73 3.64
N LEU A 70 -6.34 -14.42 2.55
CA LEU A 70 -5.97 -13.05 2.19
C LEU A 70 -7.22 -12.17 1.98
N ASN A 71 -8.22 -12.63 1.21
CA ASN A 71 -9.47 -11.91 1.01
C ASN A 71 -10.19 -11.62 2.33
N HIS A 72 -10.29 -12.63 3.21
CA HIS A 72 -10.92 -12.44 4.52
C HIS A 72 -10.12 -11.45 5.36
N PHE A 73 -8.79 -11.62 5.43
CA PHE A 73 -7.92 -10.75 6.20
C PHE A 73 -8.00 -9.30 5.73
N PHE A 74 -7.86 -9.06 4.42
CA PHE A 74 -7.83 -7.72 3.85
C PHE A 74 -9.17 -7.00 3.95
N TYR A 75 -10.25 -7.62 3.47
CA TYR A 75 -11.55 -6.96 3.38
C TYR A 75 -12.40 -7.06 4.64
N ARG A 76 -12.23 -8.11 5.46
CA ARG A 76 -13.04 -8.32 6.68
C ARG A 76 -12.28 -7.93 7.92
N ASP A 77 -11.10 -8.48 8.15
CA ASP A 77 -10.37 -8.24 9.41
C ASP A 77 -9.74 -6.84 9.46
N LEU A 78 -9.12 -6.40 8.37
CA LEU A 78 -8.53 -5.06 8.25
C LEU A 78 -9.54 -4.02 7.76
N GLY A 79 -10.66 -4.47 7.18
CA GLY A 79 -11.76 -3.62 6.77
C GLY A 79 -11.44 -2.70 5.59
N PHE A 80 -10.43 -3.01 4.78
CA PHE A 80 -10.13 -2.24 3.57
C PHE A 80 -11.30 -2.24 2.59
N GLY A 81 -11.50 -1.12 1.90
CA GLY A 81 -12.57 -0.99 0.91
C GLY A 81 -12.63 0.39 0.28
N PRO A 82 -13.56 0.63 -0.65
CA PRO A 82 -13.72 1.94 -1.27
C PRO A 82 -14.22 2.98 -0.27
N ASN A 83 -13.85 4.25 -0.48
CA ASN A 83 -14.48 5.37 0.21
C ASN A 83 -15.83 5.70 -0.46
N ALA A 84 -16.91 5.08 0.04
CA ALA A 84 -18.24 5.31 -0.50
C ALA A 84 -18.81 6.70 -0.17
N ASN A 85 -18.26 7.37 0.85
CA ASN A 85 -18.74 8.68 1.30
C ASN A 85 -18.14 9.81 0.45
N ASP A 86 -16.89 9.65 0.02
CA ASP A 86 -16.24 10.57 -0.90
C ASP A 86 -15.27 9.81 -1.79
N TYR A 87 -15.76 9.39 -2.96
CA TYR A 87 -14.97 8.59 -3.90
C TYR A 87 -13.83 9.38 -4.55
N TYR A 88 -14.00 10.70 -4.70
CA TYR A 88 -13.05 11.57 -5.41
C TYR A 88 -12.08 12.29 -4.48
N ASP A 89 -12.14 12.02 -3.18
CA ASP A 89 -11.12 12.47 -2.24
C ASP A 89 -9.73 12.02 -2.73
N PRO A 90 -8.79 12.96 -3.00
CA PRO A 90 -7.44 12.61 -3.45
C PRO A 90 -6.70 11.70 -2.46
N ASP A 91 -7.03 11.76 -1.17
CA ASP A 91 -6.46 10.89 -0.13
C ASP A 91 -6.73 9.41 -0.35
N ASN A 92 -7.77 9.07 -1.12
CA ASN A 92 -8.04 7.70 -1.53
C ASN A 92 -6.94 7.10 -2.43
N SER A 93 -6.04 7.95 -2.98
CA SER A 93 -4.95 7.53 -3.87
C SER A 93 -3.62 7.36 -3.15
N TYR A 94 -3.40 8.04 -2.02
CA TYR A 94 -2.12 8.06 -1.30
C TYR A 94 -2.02 6.90 -0.31
N LEU A 95 -1.05 5.99 -0.50
CA LEU A 95 -0.97 4.74 0.26
C LEU A 95 -0.84 4.93 1.77
N ASN A 96 -0.15 5.96 2.25
CA ASN A 96 -0.07 6.29 3.67
C ASN A 96 -1.46 6.57 4.27
N VAL A 97 -2.29 7.31 3.53
CA VAL A 97 -3.65 7.62 3.98
C VAL A 97 -4.56 6.41 3.85
N VAL A 98 -4.47 5.65 2.76
CA VAL A 98 -5.23 4.41 2.55
C VAL A 98 -4.91 3.38 3.63
N LEU A 99 -3.64 3.22 4.01
CA LEU A 99 -3.21 2.31 5.08
C LEU A 99 -3.77 2.72 6.44
N LYS A 100 -3.88 4.02 6.71
CA LYS A 100 -4.45 4.56 7.94
C LYS A 100 -5.98 4.44 7.98
N GLN A 101 -6.65 4.93 6.94
CA GLN A 101 -8.11 5.03 6.90
C GLN A 101 -8.80 3.73 6.48
N ARG A 102 -8.06 2.79 5.87
CA ARG A 102 -8.59 1.56 5.26
C ARG A 102 -9.61 1.87 4.15
N ARG A 103 -9.45 3.01 3.50
CA ARG A 103 -10.33 3.52 2.44
C ARG A 103 -9.46 4.02 1.28
N GLY A 104 -9.75 3.59 0.05
CA GLY A 104 -8.97 3.97 -1.11
C GLY A 104 -9.64 3.64 -2.45
N ILE A 105 -9.04 4.09 -3.54
CA ILE A 105 -9.48 3.73 -4.90
C ILE A 105 -9.06 2.29 -5.24
N PRO A 106 -9.67 1.64 -6.25
CA PRO A 106 -9.36 0.26 -6.60
C PRO A 106 -7.87 -0.02 -6.84
N ILE A 107 -7.15 0.91 -7.48
CA ILE A 107 -5.72 0.76 -7.78
C ILE A 107 -4.88 0.76 -6.49
N SER A 108 -5.08 1.74 -5.61
CA SER A 108 -4.37 1.82 -4.33
C SER A 108 -4.64 0.61 -3.44
N LEU A 109 -5.88 0.13 -3.40
CA LEU A 109 -6.23 -1.10 -2.69
C LEU A 109 -5.56 -2.33 -3.31
N ALA A 110 -5.44 -2.40 -4.65
CA ALA A 110 -4.77 -3.51 -5.32
C ALA A 110 -3.27 -3.57 -5.01
N VAL A 111 -2.58 -2.42 -4.93
CA VAL A 111 -1.16 -2.37 -4.54
C VAL A 111 -0.98 -2.94 -3.13
N LEU A 112 -1.77 -2.48 -2.16
CA LEU A 112 -1.70 -3.01 -0.79
C LEU A 112 -2.09 -4.50 -0.71
N TYR A 113 -3.02 -4.95 -1.56
CA TYR A 113 -3.42 -6.35 -1.63
C TYR A 113 -2.30 -7.24 -2.17
N MET A 114 -1.56 -6.78 -3.18
CA MET A 114 -0.43 -7.52 -3.78
C MET A 114 0.77 -7.64 -2.83
N GLU A 115 0.96 -6.66 -1.95
CA GLU A 115 2.05 -6.70 -0.96
C GLU A 115 1.82 -7.74 0.16
N LEU A 116 0.57 -8.16 0.41
CA LEU A 116 0.19 -9.08 1.51
C LEU A 116 0.12 -10.55 1.08
#